data_AF-A0A949ZUI4-F1
#
_entry.id   AF-A0A949ZUI4-F1
#
_cell.length_a   1.000
_cell.length_b   1.000
_cell.length_c   1.000
_cell.angle_alpha   90.00
_cell.angle_beta   90.00
_cell.angle_gamma   90.00
#
_symmetry.space_group_name_H-M   'P 1'
#
loop_
_entity.id
_entity.type
_entity.pdbx_description
1 polymer ?
#
loop_
_entity_poly.entity_id
_entity_poly.type
_entity_poly.pdbx_seq_one_letter_code
_entity_poly.pdbx_strand_id
1 'polypeptide(L)' 'MAERSLRQGQLWRSDSTGDVFLVTKIYTEVFSEIAVLRRTPLGAALNPKTVRVRITRSAGGANLPGYTFTQEVGAEF' A
#
# COMPACT_ATOMS: atom_id res chain seq x y z
N MET A 1 17.07 -12.62 5.58
CA MET A 1 15.72 -12.42 6.15
C MET A 1 14.92 -11.67 5.09
N ALA A 2 13.79 -12.20 4.61
CA ALA A 2 13.05 -11.62 3.51
C ALA A 2 12.53 -10.23 3.89
N GLU A 3 13.24 -9.20 3.44
CA GLU A 3 12.79 -7.83 3.38
C GLU A 3 11.39 -7.81 2.73
N ARG A 4 10.35 -7.67 3.56
CA ARG A 4 8.97 -7.42 3.14
C ARG A 4 8.93 -6.02 2.51
N SER A 5 9.43 -5.93 1.28
CA SER A 5 9.46 -4.72 0.48
C SER A 5 8.08 -4.48 -0.11
N LEU A 6 7.55 -3.27 0.06
CA LEU A 6 6.30 -2.86 -0.57
C LEU A 6 6.49 -2.93 -2.10
N ARG A 7 5.52 -3.48 -2.83
CA ARG A 7 5.59 -3.61 -4.30
C ARG A 7 4.38 -3.00 -4.97
N GLN A 8 4.59 -2.48 -6.19
CA GLN A 8 3.48 -2.09 -7.07
C GLN A 8 2.60 -3.31 -7.37
N GLY A 9 1.29 -3.10 -7.41
CA GLY A 9 0.29 -4.15 -7.57
C GLY A 9 -0.26 -4.68 -6.25
N GLN A 10 0.28 -4.25 -5.10
CA GLN A 10 -0.23 -4.67 -3.79
C GLN A 10 -1.53 -3.95 -3.41
N LEU A 11 -2.48 -4.69 -2.84
CA LEU A 11 -3.73 -4.14 -2.32
C LEU A 11 -3.63 -3.88 -0.81
N TRP A 12 -4.12 -2.71 -0.41
CA TRP A 12 -4.10 -2.19 0.95
C TRP A 12 -5.45 -1.61 1.30
N ARG A 13 -6.03 -2.03 2.41
CA ARG A 13 -7.30 -1.51 2.93
C ARG A 13 -7.02 -0.36 3.87
N SER A 14 -7.67 0.78 3.69
CA SER A 14 -7.62 1.85 4.70
C SER A 14 -8.42 1.44 5.92
N ASP A 15 -7.83 1.54 7.10
CA ASP A 15 -8.53 1.28 8.36
C ASP A 15 -9.57 2.38 8.66
N SER A 16 -9.30 3.61 8.19
CA SER A 16 -10.16 4.78 8.42
C SER A 16 -11.46 4.74 7.63
N THR A 17 -11.49 4.17 6.43
CA THR A 17 -12.68 4.16 5.55
C THR A 17 -13.13 2.74 5.18
N GLY A 18 -12.31 1.71 5.43
CA GLY A 18 -12.56 0.35 4.96
C GLY A 18 -12.33 0.15 3.46
N ASP A 19 -11.95 1.21 2.74
CA ASP A 19 -11.72 1.19 1.31
C ASP A 19 -10.47 0.44 0.90
N VAL A 20 -10.53 -0.27 -0.23
CA VAL A 20 -9.39 -0.96 -0.80
C VAL A 20 -8.68 -0.09 -1.83
N PHE A 21 -7.38 0.02 -1.66
CA PHE A 21 -6.47 0.79 -2.49
C PHE A 21 -5.40 -0.11 -3.11
N LEU A 22 -5.11 0.11 -4.38
CA LEU A 22 -4.05 -0.55 -5.11
C LEU A 22 -2.80 0.33 -5.15
N VAL A 23 -1.66 -0.21 -4.75
CA VAL A 23 -0.35 0.45 -4.92
C VAL A 23 -0.03 0.47 -6.41
N THR A 24 -0.04 1.66 -7.01
CA THR A 24 0.23 1.86 -8.43
C THR A 24 1.64 2.35 -8.70
N LYS A 25 2.26 3.05 -7.75
CA LYS A 25 3.66 3.49 -7.85
C LYS A 25 4.27 3.53 -6.46
N ILE A 26 5.59 3.37 -6.38
CA ILE A 26 6.37 3.59 -5.17
C ILE A 26 7.50 4.53 -5.56
N TYR A 27 7.65 5.60 -4.79
CA TYR A 27 8.74 6.54 -4.93
C TYR A 27 9.66 6.37 -3.74
N THR A 28 10.91 6.01 -3.99
CA THR A 28 11.95 6.00 -2.97
C THR A 28 12.69 7.32 -3.04
N GLU A 29 12.57 8.12 -2.00
CA GLU A 29 13.32 9.34 -1.78
C GLU A 29 14.49 9.07 -0.84
N VAL A 30 15.41 10.04 -0.73
CA VAL A 30 16.69 9.91 -0.01
C VAL A 30 16.53 9.44 1.45
N PHE A 31 15.40 9.78 2.09
CA PHE A 31 15.13 9.44 3.50
C PHE A 31 13.81 8.73 3.74
N SER A 32 13.02 8.47 2.70
CA SER A 32 11.65 7.97 2.85
C SER A 32 11.12 7.37 1.58
N GLU A 33 10.18 6.45 1.72
CA GLU A 33 9.45 5.91 0.58
C GLU A 33 8.01 6.38 0.63
N ILE A 34 7.43 6.65 -0.53
CA ILE A 34 6.04 7.08 -0.68
C ILE A 34 5.36 6.10 -1.63
N ALA A 35 4.32 5.43 -1.15
CA ALA A 35 3.41 4.64 -1.98
C ALA A 35 2.33 5.55 -2.57
N VAL A 36 2.04 5.38 -3.86
CA VAL A 36 0.87 5.97 -4.50
C VAL A 36 -0.20 4.90 -4.62
N LEU A 37 -1.24 5.11 -3.85
CA LEU A 37 -2.43 4.29 -3.77
C LEU A 37 -3.51 4.83 -4.71
N ARG A 38 -4.15 3.95 -5.46
CA ARG A 38 -5.32 4.25 -6.27
C ARG A 38 -6.52 3.49 -5.72
N ARG A 39 -7.63 4.17 -5.46
CA ARG A 39 -8.86 3.51 -5.00
C ARG A 39 -9.39 2.58 -6.11
N THR A 40 -9.69 1.33 -5.74
CA THR A 40 -10.19 0.30 -6.67
C THR A 40 -11.68 0.56 -7.01
N PRO A 41 -12.13 0.23 -8.24
CA PRO A 41 -13.41 0.66 -8.82
C PRO A 41 -14.72 0.11 -8.22
N LEU A 42 -14.75 -0.53 -7.05
CA LEU A 42 -16.05 -0.74 -6.38
C LEU A 42 -16.73 0.59 -5.99
N GLY A 43 -16.02 1.73 -6.10
CA GLY A 43 -16.57 3.09 -5.98
C GLY A 43 -15.72 4.18 -6.64
N ALA A 44 -14.97 3.89 -7.71
CA ALA A 44 -14.11 4.89 -8.36
C ALA A 44 -14.88 5.67 -9.45
N ALA A 45 -15.09 6.96 -9.22
CA ALA A 45 -15.54 7.91 -10.24
C ALA A 45 -14.46 8.10 -11.34
N LEU A 46 -14.88 8.64 -12.50
CA LEU A 46 -14.05 8.89 -13.70
C LEU A 46 -12.69 9.58 -13.45
N ASN A 47 -12.53 10.29 -12.32
CA ASN A 47 -11.26 10.84 -11.84
C ASN A 47 -10.81 10.11 -10.57
N PRO A 48 -10.02 9.02 -10.68
CA PRO A 48 -9.57 8.27 -9.52
C PRO A 48 -8.61 9.14 -8.70
N LYS A 49 -9.05 9.62 -7.53
CA LYS A 49 -8.15 10.27 -6.57
C LYS A 49 -7.04 9.29 -6.18
N THR A 50 -5.81 9.66 -6.49
CA THR A 50 -4.61 8.97 -6.02
C THR A 50 -4.20 9.53 -4.67
N VAL A 51 -3.90 8.65 -3.73
CA VAL A 51 -3.47 9.01 -2.38
C VAL A 51 -1.99 8.67 -2.26
N ARG A 52 -1.18 9.61 -1.75
CA ARG A 52 0.24 9.41 -1.51
C ARG A 52 0.43 9.15 -0.02
N VAL A 53 0.96 7.98 0.32
CA VAL A 53 1.14 7.55 1.71
C VAL A 53 2.62 7.28 1.94
N ARG A 54 3.18 7.88 2.99
CA ARG A 54 4.56 7.62 3.39
C ARG A 54 4.65 6.22 3.99
N ILE A 55 5.54 5.42 3.44
CA ILE A 55 5.86 4.08 3.91
C ILE A 55 6.73 4.21 5.16
N THR A 56 6.38 3.43 6.18
CA THR A 56 7.16 3.28 7.41
C THR A 56 7.78 1.89 7.41
N ARG A 57 9.11 1.81 7.43
CA ARG A 57 9.83 0.54 7.59
C ARG A 57 9.97 0.24 9.08
N SER A 58 9.45 -0.91 9.52
CA SER A 58 9.63 -1.44 10.87
C SER A 58 10.42 -2.76 10.80
N ALA A 59 10.79 -3.33 11.96
CA ALA A 59 11.55 -4.58 12.04
C ALA A 59 10.88 -5.78 11.30
N GLY A 60 9.58 -5.70 11.02
CA GLY A 60 8.82 -6.70 10.24
C GLY A 60 8.62 -6.38 8.75
N GLY A 61 9.17 -5.26 8.23
CA GLY A 61 9.05 -4.86 6.82
C GLY A 61 8.52 -3.45 6.58
N ALA A 62 8.30 -3.13 5.31
CA ALA A 62 7.65 -1.89 4.87
C ALA A 62 6.14 -1.96 5.11
N ASN A 63 5.61 -1.02 5.89
CA ASN A 63 4.19 -0.93 6.23
C ASN A 63 3.60 0.44 5.86
N LEU A 64 2.30 0.48 5.57
CA LEU A 64 1.57 1.72 5.36
C LEU A 64 0.79 2.09 6.64
N PRO A 65 1.11 3.19 7.33
CA PRO A 65 0.42 3.57 8.55
C PRO A 65 -1.05 3.93 8.25
N GLY A 66 -1.99 3.34 8.99
CA GLY A 66 -3.44 3.51 8.76
C GLY A 66 -4.00 2.68 7.60
N TYR A 67 -3.20 1.78 7.03
CA TYR A 67 -3.65 0.82 6.03
C TYR A 67 -3.24 -0.60 6.44
N THR A 68 -4.15 -1.55 6.23
CA THR A 68 -3.96 -2.96 6.46
C THR A 68 -3.68 -3.65 5.13
N PHE A 69 -2.57 -4.37 5.05
CA PHE A 69 -2.23 -5.15 3.87
C PHE A 69 -3.25 -6.28 3.68
N THR A 70 -3.90 -6.35 2.52
CA THR A 70 -5.00 -7.32 2.30
C THR A 70 -4.54 -8.63 1.65
N GLN A 71 -3.25 -8.78 1.35
CA GLN A 71 -2.72 -9.93 0.61
C GLN A 71 -1.77 -10.82 1.42
N GLU A 72 -1.67 -10.69 2.75
CA GLU A 72 -0.92 -11.69 3.55
C GLU A 72 -1.74 -12.94 3.83
N VAL A 73 -2.06 -13.71 2.79
CA VAL A 73 -2.21 -15.16 2.89
C VAL A 73 -1.62 -15.75 1.61
N GLY A 74 -0.41 -16.28 1.70
CA GLY A 74 0.29 -16.89 0.57
C GLY A 74 1.81 -16.94 0.74
N ALA A 75 2.28 -17.31 1.92
CA ALA A 75 3.66 -17.76 2.14
C ALA A 75 3.65 -19.07 2.94
N GLU A 76 2.90 -20.03 2.41
CA GLU A 76 3.08 -21.47 2.60
C GLU A 76 2.89 -21.96 1.15
N PHE A 77 3.88 -22.51 0.44
CA PHE A 77 4.76 -23.63 0.72
C PHE A 77 6.07 -23.52 -0.07
#